data_AF-A0A9E5GPS2-F1
#
_entry.id   AF-A0A9E5GPS2-F1
#
_cell.length_a   1.000
_cell.length_b   1.000
_cell.length_c   1.000
_cell.angle_alpha   90.00
_cell.angle_beta   90.00
_cell.angle_gamma   90.00
#
_symmetry.space_group_name_H-M   'P 1'
#
loop_
_entity.id
_entity.type
_entity.pdbx_description
1 polymer ?
#
loop_
_entity_poly.entity_id
_entity_poly.type
_entity_poly.pdbx_seq_one_letter_code
_entity_poly.pdbx_strand_id
1 'polypeptide(L)'
;MNEIIQKVLDLPGQVAGRVLGSRVGDTLDGFDSNDGVRSYFQTIYSILAVAMAAYMLVDIFDGAQDFCSNADGMGIAGSIVTTLICLVAAFAISNVIRVRGDGFAGGHTNMVEFLAKDVMRTNIRLVGELGALIIFTQALCMAVATIFGATVYAPLGGGADIVGALTPWVDWMTATVSDQLPYIDIGSLSAAGSDAGSFSGAWEWDQVVGVFSTMVNAIMYLATFYVYLAIYTVGYNFVSWAAGWIQNPHLPFKNG
;
A
#
# COMPACT_ATOMS: atom_id res chain seq x y z
N MET A 1 51.35 10.12 -16.62
CA MET A 1 50.16 10.96 -16.31
C MET A 1 50.28 11.30 -14.83
N ASN A 2 50.55 12.56 -14.53
CA ASN A 2 51.33 12.99 -13.35
C ASN A 2 50.63 12.78 -12.02
N GLU A 3 51.39 12.37 -11.00
CA GLU A 3 51.01 12.36 -9.56
C GLU A 3 50.24 13.60 -9.10
N ILE A 4 50.52 14.75 -9.71
CA ILE A 4 49.84 16.02 -9.42
C ILE A 4 48.35 15.96 -9.83
N ILE A 5 48.04 15.35 -10.98
CA ILE A 5 46.67 15.18 -11.46
C ILE A 5 45.92 14.20 -10.54
N GLN A 6 46.57 13.13 -10.10
CA GLN A 6 46.01 12.18 -9.13
C GLN A 6 45.78 12.82 -7.76
N LYS A 7 46.74 13.59 -7.24
CA LYS A 7 46.57 14.36 -5.99
C LYS A 7 45.44 15.37 -6.06
N VAL A 8 45.25 16.03 -7.20
CA VAL A 8 44.16 16.99 -7.39
C VAL A 8 42.81 16.30 -7.53
N LEU A 9 42.77 15.11 -8.14
CA LEU A 9 41.57 14.27 -8.19
C LEU A 9 41.20 13.66 -6.84
N ASP A 10 42.18 13.40 -5.97
CA ASP A 10 41.97 12.85 -4.62
C ASP A 10 41.74 13.92 -3.53
N LEU A 11 41.97 15.20 -3.84
CA LEU A 11 41.71 16.32 -2.91
C LEU A 11 40.28 16.32 -2.34
N PRO A 12 39.21 16.07 -3.12
CA PRO A 12 37.85 15.99 -2.60
C PRO A 12 37.71 14.90 -1.52
N GLY A 13 38.29 13.71 -1.74
CA GLY A 13 38.27 12.60 -0.77
C GLY A 13 39.09 12.91 0.50
N GLN A 14 40.25 13.55 0.35
CA GLN A 14 41.09 13.94 1.49
C GLN A 14 40.46 15.06 2.34
N VAL A 15 39.75 15.99 1.70
CA VAL A 15 39.02 17.06 2.41
C VAL A 15 37.78 16.51 3.10
N ALA A 16 37.00 15.65 2.44
CA ALA A 16 35.85 14.98 3.04
C ALA A 16 36.25 14.15 4.27
N GLY A 17 37.32 13.35 4.18
CA GLY A 17 37.83 12.55 5.30
C GLY A 17 38.38 13.38 6.47
N ARG A 18 38.88 14.61 6.22
CA ARG A 18 39.37 15.51 7.28
C ARG A 18 38.27 16.32 7.95
N VAL A 19 37.24 16.73 7.22
CA VAL A 19 36.16 17.60 7.73
C VAL A 19 35.01 16.80 8.33
N LEU A 20 34.62 15.70 7.69
CA LEU A 20 33.47 14.89 8.07
C LEU A 20 33.86 13.59 8.80
N GLY A 21 35.18 13.34 8.93
CA GLY A 21 35.74 12.14 9.56
C GLY A 21 35.44 10.87 8.76
N SER A 22 35.65 9.70 9.39
CA SER A 22 35.30 8.41 8.78
C SER A 22 33.79 8.24 8.59
N ARG A 23 32.96 9.00 9.30
CA ARG A 23 31.49 8.85 9.30
C ARG A 23 30.87 8.88 7.91
N VAL A 24 31.34 9.76 7.03
CA VAL A 24 30.82 9.82 5.65
C VAL A 24 31.31 8.65 4.82
N GLY A 25 32.58 8.24 4.96
CA GLY A 25 33.10 7.03 4.31
C GLY A 25 32.40 5.76 4.80
N ASP A 26 32.29 5.58 6.11
CA ASP A 26 31.62 4.45 6.75
C ASP A 26 30.12 4.38 6.39
N THR A 27 29.46 5.55 6.25
CA THR A 27 28.05 5.62 5.82
C THR A 27 27.91 5.37 4.32
N LEU A 28 28.87 5.81 3.49
CA LEU A 28 28.86 5.56 2.05
C LEU A 28 29.16 4.09 1.73
N ASP A 29 30.13 3.50 2.42
CA ASP A 29 30.52 2.09 2.31
C ASP A 29 29.41 1.18 2.87
N GLY A 30 28.70 1.63 3.92
CA GLY A 30 27.53 0.96 4.47
C GLY A 30 26.21 1.26 3.74
N PHE A 31 26.19 2.13 2.73
CA PHE A 31 24.94 2.64 2.14
C PHE A 31 24.11 1.55 1.46
N ASP A 32 24.77 0.62 0.74
CA ASP A 32 24.13 -0.53 0.07
C ASP A 32 24.02 -1.77 0.97
N SER A 33 24.42 -1.65 2.24
CA SER A 33 24.33 -2.75 3.20
C SER A 33 22.89 -2.89 3.76
N ASN A 34 22.64 -4.02 4.44
CA ASN A 34 21.37 -4.27 5.13
C ASN A 34 21.07 -3.23 6.23
N ASP A 35 22.11 -2.68 6.85
CA ASP A 35 22.00 -1.64 7.88
C ASP A 35 21.94 -0.21 7.29
N GLY A 36 22.06 -0.08 5.96
CA GLY A 36 22.02 1.18 5.22
C GLY A 36 20.62 1.58 4.74
N VAL A 37 20.47 1.89 3.45
CA VAL A 37 19.19 2.36 2.84
C VAL A 37 18.00 1.44 3.13
N ARG A 38 18.22 0.13 3.19
CA ARG A 38 17.18 -0.88 3.44
C ARG A 38 16.53 -0.73 4.81
N SER A 39 17.34 -0.49 5.84
CA SER A 39 16.88 -0.20 7.21
C SER A 39 16.07 1.10 7.31
N TYR A 40 16.42 2.11 6.51
CA TYR A 40 15.63 3.32 6.41
C TYR A 40 14.25 3.07 5.80
N PHE A 41 14.13 2.25 4.74
CA PHE A 41 12.82 1.87 4.19
C PHE A 41 11.97 1.11 5.22
N GLN A 42 12.55 0.17 5.97
CA GLN A 42 11.84 -0.49 7.07
C GLN A 42 11.33 0.53 8.10
N THR A 43 12.18 1.46 8.51
CA THR A 43 11.85 2.49 9.50
C THR A 43 10.73 3.41 9.00
N ILE A 44 10.78 3.84 7.73
CA ILE A 44 9.74 4.66 7.11
C ILE A 44 8.39 3.94 7.15
N TYR A 45 8.35 2.65 6.78
CA TYR A 45 7.09 1.88 6.81
C TYR A 45 6.58 1.67 8.24
N SER A 46 7.48 1.47 9.21
CA SER A 46 7.07 1.41 10.63
C SER A 46 6.49 2.72 11.12
N ILE A 47 7.06 3.87 10.71
CA ILE A 47 6.53 5.19 11.05
C ILE A 47 5.18 5.42 10.37
N LEU A 48 5.06 5.08 9.09
CA LEU A 48 3.79 5.17 8.34
C LEU A 48 2.71 4.30 8.97
N ALA A 49 3.03 3.07 9.40
CA ALA A 49 2.09 2.20 10.08
C ALA A 49 1.54 2.83 11.36
N VAL A 50 2.41 3.41 12.18
CA VAL A 50 2.01 4.09 13.43
C VAL A 50 1.19 5.35 13.14
N ALA A 51 1.63 6.17 12.18
CA ALA A 51 0.91 7.38 11.79
C ALA A 51 -0.50 7.05 11.26
N MET A 52 -0.61 6.01 10.44
CA MET A 52 -1.89 5.56 9.89
C MET A 52 -2.81 5.03 10.99
N ALA A 53 -2.28 4.23 11.93
CA ALA A 53 -3.05 3.76 13.08
C ALA A 53 -3.58 4.93 13.92
N ALA A 54 -2.72 5.91 14.23
CA ALA A 54 -3.11 7.09 15.00
C ALA A 54 -4.20 7.91 14.29
N TYR A 55 -4.05 8.13 12.99
CA TYR A 55 -5.05 8.84 12.18
C TYR A 55 -6.42 8.14 12.20
N MET A 56 -6.46 6.83 11.93
CA MET A 56 -7.72 6.06 11.94
C MET A 56 -8.36 6.03 13.33
N LEU A 57 -7.56 5.97 14.40
CA LEU A 57 -8.10 6.00 15.77
C LEU A 57 -8.73 7.34 16.12
N VAL A 58 -8.09 8.46 15.76
CA VAL A 58 -8.66 9.80 15.96
C VAL A 58 -10.00 9.92 15.21
N ASP A 59 -10.03 9.51 13.95
CA ASP A 59 -11.24 9.55 13.12
C ASP A 59 -12.40 8.71 13.70
N ILE A 60 -12.11 7.50 14.20
CA ILE A 60 -13.10 6.64 14.86
C ILE A 60 -13.69 7.32 16.11
N PHE A 61 -12.87 7.96 16.94
CA PHE A 61 -13.34 8.53 18.19
C PHE A 61 -14.05 9.88 18.03
N ASP A 62 -13.58 10.72 17.11
CA ASP A 62 -14.16 12.05 16.89
C ASP A 62 -15.59 11.94 16.33
N GLY A 63 -15.84 11.03 15.39
CA GLY A 63 -17.19 10.89 14.79
C GLY A 63 -18.18 10.05 15.62
N ALA A 64 -17.69 9.21 16.55
CA ALA A 64 -18.56 8.32 17.32
C ALA A 64 -19.49 9.08 18.27
N GLN A 65 -19.01 10.16 18.89
CA GLN A 65 -19.79 10.95 19.86
C GLN A 65 -20.95 11.68 19.18
N ASP A 66 -20.69 12.29 18.02
CA ASP A 66 -21.68 13.03 17.26
C ASP A 66 -22.77 12.11 16.70
N PHE A 67 -22.39 10.91 16.23
CA PHE A 67 -23.35 9.94 15.72
C PHE A 67 -24.26 9.37 16.83
N CYS A 68 -23.68 8.98 17.97
CA CYS A 68 -24.45 8.42 19.09
C CYS A 68 -25.46 9.41 19.69
N SER A 69 -25.24 10.72 19.53
CA SER A 69 -26.13 11.75 20.07
C SER A 69 -27.46 11.89 19.30
N ASN A 70 -27.51 11.43 18.05
CA ASN A 70 -28.65 11.60 17.15
C ASN A 70 -29.29 10.27 16.68
N ALA A 71 -28.70 9.13 17.06
CA ALA A 71 -29.16 7.80 16.64
C ALA A 71 -30.26 7.23 17.55
N ASP A 72 -31.08 6.35 16.99
CA ASP A 72 -32.05 5.56 17.74
C ASP A 72 -31.36 4.45 18.56
N GLY A 73 -32.06 3.85 19.53
CA GLY A 73 -31.47 2.85 20.42
C GLY A 73 -30.88 1.63 19.70
N MET A 74 -31.44 1.26 18.55
CA MET A 74 -30.92 0.18 17.70
C MET A 74 -29.70 0.62 16.89
N GLY A 75 -29.72 1.86 16.34
CA GLY A 75 -28.58 2.48 15.69
C GLY A 75 -27.38 2.65 16.63
N ILE A 76 -27.60 3.00 17.91
CA ILE A 76 -26.53 3.06 18.92
C ILE A 76 -25.92 1.67 19.15
N ALA A 77 -26.76 0.65 19.35
CA ALA A 77 -26.28 -0.72 19.57
C ALA A 77 -25.48 -1.25 18.37
N GLY A 78 -25.96 -1.05 17.15
CA GLY A 78 -25.24 -1.40 15.93
C GLY A 78 -23.95 -0.60 15.77
N SER A 79 -23.95 0.69 16.12
CA SER A 79 -22.77 1.57 16.05
C SER A 79 -21.64 1.16 16.99
N ILE A 80 -21.96 0.61 18.16
CA ILE A 80 -20.95 0.05 19.07
C ILE A 80 -20.25 -1.14 18.39
N VAL A 81 -21.00 -2.01 17.73
CA VAL A 81 -20.44 -3.19 17.04
C VAL A 81 -19.58 -2.78 15.86
N THR A 82 -20.04 -1.85 15.01
CA THR A 82 -19.25 -1.35 13.89
C THR A 82 -18.01 -0.57 14.34
N THR A 83 -18.08 0.16 15.46
CA THR A 83 -16.91 0.83 16.03
C THR A 83 -15.83 -0.17 16.43
N LEU A 84 -16.20 -1.31 17.04
CA LEU A 84 -15.26 -2.38 17.35
C LEU A 84 -14.66 -3.02 16.09
N ILE A 85 -15.46 -3.21 15.04
CA ILE A 85 -14.99 -3.70 13.74
C ILE A 85 -13.97 -2.72 13.14
N CYS A 86 -14.29 -1.43 13.11
CA CYS A 86 -13.39 -0.36 12.64
C CYS A 86 -12.09 -0.32 13.46
N LEU A 87 -12.16 -0.49 14.79
CA LEU A 87 -10.97 -0.50 15.64
C LEU A 87 -10.04 -1.68 15.31
N VAL A 88 -10.60 -2.88 15.12
CA VAL A 88 -9.83 -4.05 14.67
C VAL A 88 -9.24 -3.82 13.27
N ALA A 89 -10.01 -3.24 12.36
CA ALA A 89 -9.56 -2.91 11.00
C ALA A 89 -8.41 -1.90 11.01
N ALA A 90 -8.45 -0.86 11.85
CA ALA A 90 -7.40 0.13 11.98
C ALA A 90 -6.05 -0.51 12.36
N PHE A 91 -6.06 -1.45 13.31
CA PHE A 91 -4.85 -2.20 13.66
C PHE A 91 -4.42 -3.20 12.57
N ALA A 92 -5.36 -3.84 11.89
CA ALA A 92 -5.05 -4.75 10.79
C ALA A 92 -4.38 -4.02 9.62
N ILE A 93 -4.95 -2.89 9.18
CA ILE A 93 -4.44 -2.05 8.08
C ILE A 93 -3.02 -1.55 8.40
N SER A 94 -2.81 -1.00 9.59
CA SER A 94 -1.48 -0.53 10.00
C SER A 94 -0.47 -1.67 10.15
N ASN A 95 -0.88 -2.83 10.65
CA ASN A 95 0.01 -3.98 10.76
C ASN A 95 0.45 -4.52 9.39
N VAL A 96 -0.42 -4.50 8.36
CA VAL A 96 -0.02 -4.87 6.99
C VAL A 96 1.09 -3.94 6.47
N ILE A 97 0.98 -2.62 6.69
CA ILE A 97 2.05 -1.67 6.32
C ILE A 97 3.37 -2.04 7.00
N ARG A 98 3.34 -2.29 8.30
CA ARG A 98 4.53 -2.65 9.08
C ARG A 98 5.17 -3.96 8.59
N VAL A 99 4.39 -5.02 8.44
CA VAL A 99 4.89 -6.34 8.02
C VAL A 99 5.50 -6.27 6.61
N ARG A 100 4.95 -5.44 5.72
CA ARG A 100 5.53 -5.19 4.39
C ARG A 100 6.86 -4.43 4.49
N GLY A 101 6.97 -3.47 5.40
CA GLY A 101 8.21 -2.76 5.70
C GLY A 101 9.32 -3.65 6.25
N ASP A 102 8.98 -4.56 7.17
CA ASP A 102 9.93 -5.53 7.75
C ASP A 102 10.54 -6.46 6.68
N GLY A 103 9.86 -6.65 5.56
CA GLY A 103 10.37 -7.40 4.41
C GLY A 103 11.59 -6.79 3.73
N PHE A 104 11.87 -5.50 3.89
CA PHE A 104 13.02 -4.84 3.26
C PHE A 104 14.36 -5.12 3.95
N ALA A 105 14.34 -5.51 5.22
CA ALA A 105 15.56 -5.80 5.98
C ALA A 105 16.26 -7.10 5.57
N GLY A 106 15.60 -7.96 4.78
CA GLY A 106 16.05 -9.34 4.49
C GLY A 106 16.72 -9.59 3.13
N GLY A 107 17.06 -8.58 2.33
CA GLY A 107 17.40 -8.78 0.90
C GLY A 107 18.87 -8.66 0.51
N HIS A 108 19.38 -9.62 -0.29
CA HIS A 108 20.73 -9.65 -0.91
C HIS A 108 20.79 -9.05 -2.34
N THR A 109 19.77 -8.32 -2.78
CA THR A 109 19.68 -7.70 -4.14
C THR A 109 20.59 -6.48 -4.28
N ASN A 110 21.01 -6.08 -5.48
CA ASN A 110 21.74 -4.79 -5.68
C ASN A 110 20.78 -3.59 -5.50
N MET A 111 21.28 -2.38 -5.16
CA MET A 111 20.45 -1.18 -4.93
C MET A 111 19.44 -0.87 -6.06
N VAL A 112 19.84 -0.99 -7.31
CA VAL A 112 18.96 -0.73 -8.47
C VAL A 112 17.83 -1.75 -8.54
N GLU A 113 18.13 -3.02 -8.28
CA GLU A 113 17.11 -4.07 -8.22
C GLU A 113 16.21 -3.88 -6.99
N PHE A 114 16.76 -3.50 -5.84
CA PHE A 114 15.99 -3.18 -4.65
C PHE A 114 14.96 -2.06 -4.91
N LEU A 115 15.38 -0.92 -5.46
CA LEU A 115 14.46 0.20 -5.73
C LEU A 115 13.47 -0.10 -6.85
N ALA A 116 13.95 -0.64 -7.97
CA ALA A 116 13.13 -0.82 -9.17
C ALA A 116 12.30 -2.11 -9.18
N LYS A 117 12.55 -3.06 -8.27
CA LYS A 117 11.80 -4.32 -8.20
C LYS A 117 11.18 -4.50 -6.83
N ASP A 118 11.99 -4.52 -5.78
CA ASP A 118 11.54 -4.92 -4.44
C ASP A 118 10.62 -3.86 -3.82
N VAL A 119 11.01 -2.57 -3.88
CA VAL A 119 10.20 -1.45 -3.38
C VAL A 119 8.90 -1.32 -4.19
N MET A 120 8.98 -1.33 -5.52
CA MET A 120 7.78 -1.19 -6.36
C MET A 120 6.81 -2.36 -6.20
N ARG A 121 7.27 -3.61 -6.24
CA ARG A 121 6.40 -4.78 -6.01
C ARG A 121 5.74 -4.75 -4.63
N THR A 122 6.48 -4.32 -3.60
CA THR A 122 5.95 -4.21 -2.24
C THR A 122 4.87 -3.14 -2.17
N ASN A 123 5.04 -1.99 -2.81
CA ASN A 123 4.00 -0.94 -2.87
C ASN A 123 2.75 -1.38 -3.63
N ILE A 124 2.90 -2.01 -4.79
CA ILE A 124 1.75 -2.53 -5.58
C ILE A 124 0.93 -3.51 -4.74
N ARG A 125 1.63 -4.44 -4.08
CA ARG A 125 1.00 -5.43 -3.22
C ARG A 125 0.35 -4.80 -1.99
N LEU A 126 1.01 -3.82 -1.39
CA LEU A 126 0.50 -3.09 -0.24
C LEU A 126 -0.83 -2.41 -0.58
N VAL A 127 -0.89 -1.64 -1.68
CA VAL A 127 -2.13 -0.96 -2.11
C VAL A 127 -3.28 -1.95 -2.27
N GLY A 128 -3.03 -3.09 -2.93
CA GLY A 128 -4.04 -4.14 -3.11
C GLY A 128 -4.55 -4.72 -1.79
N GLU A 129 -3.65 -4.99 -0.84
CA GLU A 129 -4.00 -5.55 0.46
C GLU A 129 -4.72 -4.55 1.37
N LEU A 130 -4.31 -3.28 1.35
CA LEU A 130 -4.99 -2.22 2.11
C LEU A 130 -6.40 -1.95 1.57
N GLY A 131 -6.54 -1.82 0.24
CA GLY A 131 -7.84 -1.60 -0.38
C GLY A 131 -8.82 -2.76 -0.13
N ALA A 132 -8.34 -4.02 -0.20
CA ALA A 132 -9.16 -5.17 0.13
C ALA A 132 -9.63 -5.19 1.59
N LEU A 133 -8.77 -4.81 2.54
CA LEU A 133 -9.15 -4.70 3.96
C LEU A 133 -10.22 -3.64 4.19
N ILE A 134 -10.13 -2.51 3.49
CA ILE A 134 -11.13 -1.42 3.59
C ILE A 134 -12.48 -1.89 3.08
N ILE A 135 -12.54 -2.48 1.88
CA ILE A 135 -13.79 -2.99 1.29
C ILE A 135 -14.37 -4.13 2.13
N PHE A 136 -13.52 -4.96 2.71
CA PHE A 136 -13.98 -6.02 3.62
C PHE A 136 -14.58 -5.44 4.91
N THR A 137 -13.96 -4.39 5.47
CA THR A 137 -14.46 -3.67 6.65
C THR A 137 -15.80 -3.01 6.35
N GLN A 138 -15.95 -2.39 5.17
CA GLN A 138 -17.21 -1.87 4.65
C GLN A 138 -18.30 -2.94 4.62
N ALA A 139 -18.02 -4.11 4.05
CA ALA A 139 -18.98 -5.20 3.97
C ALA A 139 -19.44 -5.67 5.36
N LEU A 140 -18.53 -5.73 6.35
CA LEU A 140 -18.90 -6.05 7.73
C LEU A 140 -19.78 -4.97 8.37
N CYS A 141 -19.48 -3.70 8.15
CA CYS A 141 -20.31 -2.60 8.67
C CYS A 141 -21.71 -2.60 8.03
N MET A 142 -21.81 -2.86 6.72
CA MET A 142 -23.10 -3.06 6.03
C MET A 142 -23.87 -4.27 6.59
N ALA A 143 -23.17 -5.36 6.92
CA ALA A 143 -23.79 -6.54 7.53
C ALA A 143 -24.42 -6.19 8.88
N VAL A 144 -23.71 -5.42 9.71
CA VAL A 144 -24.23 -4.95 11.00
C VAL A 144 -25.45 -4.04 10.77
N ALA A 145 -25.38 -3.07 9.84
CA ALA A 145 -26.51 -2.21 9.51
C ALA A 145 -27.76 -3.03 9.11
N THR A 146 -27.56 -4.06 8.29
CA THR A 146 -28.61 -4.96 7.79
C THR A 146 -29.23 -5.80 8.92
N ILE A 147 -28.40 -6.34 9.83
CA ILE A 147 -28.85 -7.17 10.96
C ILE A 147 -29.63 -6.35 11.97
N PHE A 148 -29.14 -5.14 12.30
CA PHE A 148 -29.79 -4.26 13.27
C PHE A 148 -30.98 -3.50 12.65
N GLY A 149 -31.09 -3.46 11.32
CA GLY A 149 -32.17 -2.77 10.62
C GLY A 149 -32.18 -1.27 10.90
N ALA A 150 -31.00 -0.67 11.08
CA ALA A 150 -30.81 0.69 11.53
C ALA A 150 -29.59 1.33 10.86
N THR A 151 -29.50 2.65 10.95
CA THR A 151 -28.30 3.38 10.53
C THR A 151 -27.22 3.26 11.59
N VAL A 152 -26.03 2.81 11.18
CA VAL A 152 -24.88 2.57 12.07
C VAL A 152 -23.68 3.43 11.66
N TYR A 153 -22.93 3.91 12.65
CA TYR A 153 -21.68 4.64 12.46
C TYR A 153 -20.60 3.73 11.87
N ALA A 154 -19.96 4.14 10.77
CA ALA A 154 -18.99 3.27 10.07
C ALA A 154 -17.89 4.08 9.37
N PRO A 155 -17.06 4.83 10.13
CA PRO A 155 -16.12 5.81 9.58
C PRO A 155 -15.11 5.18 8.62
N LEU A 156 -14.61 3.98 8.93
CA LEU A 156 -13.69 3.24 8.07
C LEU A 156 -14.39 2.40 7.00
N GLY A 157 -15.72 2.28 7.04
CA GLY A 157 -16.47 1.54 6.05
C GLY A 157 -16.76 2.35 4.78
N GLY A 158 -16.67 3.68 4.83
CA GLY A 158 -16.77 4.54 3.65
C GLY A 158 -15.51 4.53 2.78
N GLY A 159 -14.32 4.34 3.37
CA GLY A 159 -13.06 4.14 2.64
C GLY A 159 -12.58 5.29 1.75
N ALA A 160 -13.39 6.35 1.53
CA ALA A 160 -13.14 7.42 0.58
C ALA A 160 -11.82 8.16 0.83
N ASP A 161 -11.48 8.46 2.08
CA ASP A 161 -10.27 9.22 2.41
C ASP A 161 -8.99 8.37 2.37
N ILE A 162 -9.09 7.08 2.72
CA ILE A 162 -7.94 6.16 2.68
C ILE A 162 -7.68 5.69 1.25
N VAL A 163 -8.73 5.34 0.51
CA VAL A 163 -8.65 5.06 -0.94
C VAL A 163 -8.24 6.34 -1.68
N GLY A 164 -8.73 7.51 -1.24
CA GLY A 164 -8.35 8.86 -1.65
C GLY A 164 -6.84 9.14 -1.56
N ALA A 165 -6.22 8.76 -0.45
CA ALA A 165 -4.78 8.86 -0.26
C ALA A 165 -3.99 7.87 -1.14
N LEU A 166 -4.61 6.75 -1.53
CA LEU A 166 -4.03 5.73 -2.42
C LEU A 166 -4.31 6.02 -3.90
N THR A 167 -5.31 6.85 -4.22
CA THR A 167 -5.78 7.13 -5.59
C THR A 167 -4.68 7.56 -6.55
N PRO A 168 -3.71 8.42 -6.20
CA PRO A 168 -2.64 8.78 -7.13
C PRO A 168 -1.82 7.58 -7.62
N TRP A 169 -1.64 6.57 -6.75
CA TRP A 169 -0.95 5.32 -7.09
C TRP A 169 -1.88 4.36 -7.84
N VAL A 170 -3.14 4.27 -7.40
CA VAL A 170 -4.17 3.45 -8.07
C VAL A 170 -4.39 3.95 -9.50
N ASP A 171 -4.61 5.26 -9.70
CA ASP A 171 -4.85 5.93 -10.99
C ASP A 171 -3.69 5.76 -11.97
N TRP A 172 -2.46 5.88 -11.50
CA TRP A 172 -1.28 5.61 -12.33
C TRP A 172 -1.23 4.14 -12.80
N MET A 173 -1.59 3.19 -11.92
CA MET A 173 -1.63 1.76 -12.24
C MET A 173 -2.85 1.35 -13.07
N THR A 174 -4.04 1.89 -12.78
CA THR A 174 -5.28 1.59 -13.50
C THR A 174 -5.28 2.23 -14.88
N ALA A 175 -4.79 3.46 -15.06
CA ALA A 175 -4.64 4.07 -16.38
C ALA A 175 -3.73 3.23 -17.31
N THR A 176 -2.74 2.53 -16.75
CA THR A 176 -1.85 1.66 -17.52
C THR A 176 -2.54 0.35 -17.97
N VAL A 177 -3.58 -0.12 -17.26
CA VAL A 177 -4.23 -1.40 -17.56
C VAL A 177 -5.63 -1.27 -18.15
N SER A 178 -6.40 -0.24 -17.83
CA SER A 178 -7.69 0.04 -18.48
C SER A 178 -7.53 0.28 -19.99
N ASP A 179 -6.39 0.83 -20.40
CA ASP A 179 -6.05 1.08 -21.82
C ASP A 179 -5.60 -0.19 -22.57
N GLN A 180 -5.25 -1.27 -21.84
CA GLN A 180 -4.72 -2.53 -22.39
C GLN A 180 -5.69 -3.72 -22.22
N LEU A 181 -6.61 -3.67 -21.25
CA LEU A 181 -7.57 -4.72 -20.91
C LEU A 181 -8.98 -4.13 -20.68
N PRO A 182 -9.71 -3.76 -21.76
CA PRO A 182 -10.97 -3.00 -21.69
C PRO A 182 -12.18 -3.77 -21.12
N TYR A 183 -12.00 -5.02 -20.66
CA TYR A 183 -13.08 -5.85 -20.12
C TYR A 183 -13.19 -5.81 -18.59
N ILE A 184 -12.25 -5.14 -17.90
CA ILE A 184 -12.26 -5.01 -16.44
C ILE A 184 -12.57 -3.54 -16.11
N ASP A 185 -13.83 -3.25 -15.80
CA ASP A 185 -14.28 -1.92 -15.39
C ASP A 185 -13.93 -1.66 -13.91
N ILE A 186 -12.72 -1.17 -13.71
CA ILE A 186 -12.17 -0.85 -12.38
C ILE A 186 -12.65 0.53 -11.90
N GLY A 187 -13.22 1.36 -12.77
CA GLY A 187 -13.81 2.65 -12.40
C GLY A 187 -15.03 2.49 -11.49
N SER A 188 -15.74 1.37 -11.60
CA SER A 188 -16.83 0.99 -10.68
C SER A 188 -16.36 0.59 -9.27
N LEU A 189 -15.08 0.24 -9.13
CA LEU A 189 -14.50 -0.31 -7.90
C LEU A 189 -13.83 0.78 -7.03
N SER A 190 -13.32 1.85 -7.66
CA SER A 190 -12.91 3.08 -6.95
C SER A 190 -14.12 3.86 -6.41
N ALA A 191 -15.30 3.70 -7.03
CA ALA A 191 -16.56 4.25 -6.53
C ALA A 191 -17.15 3.48 -5.32
N ALA A 192 -16.61 2.30 -4.98
CA ALA A 192 -17.06 1.53 -3.82
C ALA A 192 -16.66 2.17 -2.48
N GLY A 193 -15.67 3.05 -2.48
CA GLY A 193 -15.29 3.89 -1.34
C GLY A 193 -16.12 5.16 -1.26
N SER A 194 -17.46 5.05 -1.29
CA SER A 194 -18.32 6.21 -1.09
C SER A 194 -18.27 6.65 0.37
N ASP A 195 -18.22 7.97 0.57
CA ASP A 195 -18.09 8.80 1.78
C ASP A 195 -19.11 8.51 2.91
N ALA A 196 -19.23 7.25 3.30
CA ALA A 196 -20.25 6.78 4.20
C ALA A 196 -19.68 6.75 5.62
N GLY A 197 -19.71 7.89 6.31
CA GLY A 197 -19.56 7.94 7.77
C GLY A 197 -20.62 7.10 8.51
N SER A 198 -21.62 6.59 7.80
CA SER A 198 -22.63 5.67 8.30
C SER A 198 -23.22 4.78 7.20
N PHE A 199 -23.68 3.59 7.56
CA PHE A 199 -24.48 2.72 6.69
C PHE A 199 -25.89 2.60 7.21
N SER A 200 -26.87 2.73 6.32
CA SER A 200 -28.25 2.36 6.60
C SER A 200 -28.48 0.94 6.09
N GLY A 201 -29.21 0.14 6.86
CA GLY A 201 -29.59 -1.21 6.48
C GLY A 201 -30.97 -1.59 6.98
N ALA A 202 -31.57 -2.56 6.31
CA ALA A 202 -32.85 -3.16 6.65
C ALA A 202 -32.76 -4.68 6.42
N TRP A 203 -33.56 -5.46 7.15
CA TRP A 203 -33.62 -6.92 6.95
C TRP A 203 -34.37 -7.27 5.67
N GLU A 204 -33.73 -7.02 4.54
CA GLU A 204 -34.24 -7.26 3.20
C GLU A 204 -33.24 -8.10 2.41
N TRP A 205 -33.76 -9.01 1.57
CA TRP A 205 -32.93 -9.93 0.80
C TRP A 205 -31.95 -9.19 -0.13
N ASP A 206 -32.36 -8.05 -0.67
CA ASP A 206 -31.50 -7.19 -1.51
C ASP A 206 -30.28 -6.66 -0.75
N GLN A 207 -30.48 -6.19 0.49
CA GLN A 207 -29.40 -5.70 1.34
C GLN A 207 -28.44 -6.83 1.75
N VAL A 208 -28.97 -8.03 2.04
CA VAL A 208 -28.16 -9.23 2.33
C VAL A 208 -27.29 -9.60 1.12
N VAL A 209 -27.87 -9.61 -0.09
CA VAL A 209 -27.12 -9.86 -1.33
C VAL A 209 -26.07 -8.76 -1.56
N GLY A 210 -26.40 -7.51 -1.25
CA GLY A 210 -25.47 -6.37 -1.28
C GLY A 210 -24.24 -6.61 -0.41
N VAL A 211 -24.41 -7.05 0.84
CA VAL A 211 -23.30 -7.40 1.75
C VAL A 211 -22.39 -8.46 1.14
N PHE A 212 -22.95 -9.55 0.63
CA PHE A 212 -22.17 -10.61 -0.01
C PHE A 212 -21.45 -10.12 -1.28
N SER A 213 -22.11 -9.29 -2.08
CA SER A 213 -21.51 -8.67 -3.27
C SER A 213 -20.30 -7.82 -2.90
N THR A 214 -20.40 -7.01 -1.85
CA THR A 214 -19.27 -6.20 -1.34
C THR A 214 -18.13 -7.07 -0.82
N MET A 215 -18.42 -8.19 -0.14
CA MET A 215 -17.38 -9.15 0.25
C MET A 215 -16.66 -9.77 -0.96
N VAL A 216 -17.41 -10.12 -2.01
CA VAL A 216 -16.82 -10.63 -3.26
C VAL A 216 -15.98 -9.54 -3.94
N ASN A 217 -16.44 -8.29 -3.93
CA ASN A 217 -15.69 -7.16 -4.47
C ASN A 217 -14.35 -6.95 -3.75
N ALA A 218 -14.28 -7.16 -2.44
CA ALA A 218 -13.00 -7.12 -1.70
C ALA A 218 -11.99 -8.13 -2.25
N ILE A 219 -12.44 -9.35 -2.57
CA ILE A 219 -11.59 -10.41 -3.13
C ILE A 219 -11.19 -10.07 -4.57
N MET A 220 -12.13 -9.58 -5.38
CA MET A 220 -11.87 -9.17 -6.77
C MET A 220 -10.89 -7.98 -6.84
N TYR A 221 -10.99 -7.04 -5.90
CA TYR A 221 -10.03 -5.95 -5.74
C TYR A 221 -8.62 -6.49 -5.53
N LEU A 222 -8.47 -7.37 -4.53
CA LEU A 222 -7.17 -7.98 -4.22
C LEU A 222 -6.61 -8.72 -5.45
N ALA A 223 -7.43 -9.55 -6.10
CA ALA A 223 -7.04 -10.31 -7.28
C ALA A 223 -6.51 -9.41 -8.41
N THR A 224 -7.14 -8.25 -8.62
CA THR A 224 -6.73 -7.29 -9.65
C THR A 224 -5.32 -6.74 -9.39
N PHE A 225 -5.01 -6.39 -8.13
CA PHE A 225 -3.66 -5.94 -7.77
C PHE A 225 -2.59 -7.04 -7.87
N TYR A 226 -2.97 -8.31 -7.66
CA TYR A 226 -2.06 -9.43 -7.95
C TYR A 226 -1.81 -9.61 -9.45
N VAL A 227 -2.80 -9.34 -10.31
CA VAL A 227 -2.59 -9.29 -11.77
C VAL A 227 -1.63 -8.16 -12.14
N TYR A 228 -1.79 -6.97 -11.55
CA TYR A 228 -0.83 -5.86 -11.75
C TYR A 228 0.58 -6.20 -11.30
N LEU A 229 0.70 -6.85 -10.14
CA LEU A 229 1.98 -7.31 -9.64
C LEU A 229 2.64 -8.30 -10.63
N ALA A 230 1.85 -9.18 -11.25
CA ALA A 230 2.34 -10.12 -12.25
C ALA A 230 2.79 -9.40 -13.54
N ILE A 231 1.99 -8.46 -14.06
CA ILE A 231 2.35 -7.64 -15.23
C ILE A 231 3.64 -6.87 -14.97
N TYR A 232 3.75 -6.20 -13.84
CA TYR A 232 4.95 -5.47 -13.44
C TYR A 232 6.16 -6.39 -13.33
N THR A 233 5.98 -7.57 -12.76
CA THR A 233 7.04 -8.58 -12.65
C THR A 233 7.56 -9.01 -14.01
N VAL A 234 6.68 -9.27 -14.97
CA VAL A 234 7.04 -9.63 -16.34
C VAL A 234 7.74 -8.46 -17.04
N GLY A 235 7.19 -7.25 -16.93
CA GLY A 235 7.76 -6.04 -17.53
C GLY A 235 9.17 -5.73 -17.02
N TYR A 236 9.37 -5.80 -15.70
CA TYR A 236 10.70 -5.63 -15.09
C TYR A 236 11.69 -6.66 -15.61
N ASN A 237 11.30 -7.95 -15.67
CA ASN A 237 12.17 -9.01 -16.16
C ASN A 237 12.53 -8.81 -17.63
N PHE A 238 11.60 -8.33 -18.46
CA PHE A 238 11.87 -8.01 -19.85
C PHE A 238 12.84 -6.85 -20.00
N VAL A 239 12.66 -5.76 -19.24
CA VAL A 239 13.57 -4.60 -19.28
C VAL A 239 14.95 -4.98 -18.75
N SER A 240 15.04 -5.76 -17.68
CA SER A 240 16.29 -6.28 -17.15
C SER A 240 17.02 -7.15 -18.18
N TRP A 241 16.29 -8.04 -18.86
CA TRP A 241 16.82 -8.84 -19.96
C TRP A 241 17.31 -7.96 -21.13
N ALA A 242 16.52 -6.99 -21.57
CA ALA A 242 16.86 -6.10 -22.67
C ALA A 242 18.08 -5.23 -22.34
N ALA A 243 18.16 -4.70 -21.13
CA ALA A 243 19.31 -3.95 -20.63
C ALA A 243 20.57 -4.82 -20.58
N GLY A 244 20.45 -6.07 -20.10
CA GLY A 244 21.55 -7.04 -20.11
C GLY A 244 22.01 -7.40 -21.52
N TRP A 245 21.07 -7.57 -22.46
CA TRP A 245 21.37 -7.81 -23.86
C TRP A 245 22.03 -6.61 -24.54
N ILE A 246 21.64 -5.37 -24.22
CA ILE A 246 22.31 -4.16 -24.73
C ILE A 246 23.75 -4.08 -24.21
N GLN A 247 23.97 -4.43 -22.93
CA GLN A 247 25.29 -4.40 -22.31
C GLN A 247 26.23 -5.50 -22.83
N ASN A 248 25.68 -6.67 -23.19
CA ASN A 248 26.44 -7.75 -23.83
C ASN A 248 25.56 -8.44 -24.89
N PRO A 249 25.57 -7.95 -26.15
CA PRO A 249 24.72 -8.50 -27.20
C PRO A 249 25.23 -9.87 -27.63
N HIS A 250 24.65 -10.92 -27.06
CA HIS A 250 24.81 -12.28 -27.54
C HIS A 250 23.57 -12.67 -28.36
N LEU A 251 23.76 -12.81 -29.67
CA LEU A 251 22.77 -13.46 -30.53
C LEU A 251 22.70 -14.95 -30.14
N PRO A 252 21.50 -15.57 -30.06
CA PRO A 252 21.36 -17.00 -29.78
C PRO A 252 21.71 -17.83 -31.02
N PHE A 253 22.87 -17.61 -31.62
CA PHE A 253 23.43 -18.53 -32.60
C PHE A 253 24.37 -19.48 -31.87
N LYS A 254 23.96 -20.75 -31.85
CA LYS A 254 24.80 -21.89 -31.50
C LYS A 254 26.07 -21.77 -32.37
N ASN A 255 27.22 -21.55 -31.75
CA ASN A 255 28.50 -21.66 -32.45
C ASN A 255 28.62 -23.10 -32.95
N GLY A 256 28.45 -23.29 -34.26
CA GLY A 256 28.80 -24.49 -35.01
C GLY A 256 30.16 -24.30 -35.66
#